data_AF-A0A5C7VEH8-F1
#
_entry.id   AF-A0A5C7VEH8-F1
#
_cell.length_a   1.000
_cell.length_b   1.000
_cell.length_c   1.000
_cell.angle_alpha   90.00
_cell.angle_beta   90.00
_cell.angle_gamma   90.00
#
_symmetry.space_group_name_H-M   'P 1'
#
loop_
_entity.id
_entity.type
_entity.pdbx_description
1 polymer ?
#
loop_
_entity_poly.entity_id
_entity_poly.type
_entity_poly.pdbx_seq_one_letter_code
_entity_poly.pdbx_strand_id
1 'polypeptide(L)'
;MCMTFGTGERRHAFLQLAARSWRLRRAPKKTPSPTELAVNKAAITCLLLWLCVTNAHAGAPASTVITGHDVLNGTCSGQAGVVVHLQTTNNGAPDPHINFSITAPGFAGYTWMGDTAPAAGAPVGWGLGYPAAWNLDTSPNTAVTATVYTYASATLSNPVYSSSITWECTTGVTQPVVNTDLTPSDGMCGSAAGTAASSAPSNNLCTAGTASAVTGDGPWNWSCSGAHGGQTAACTAPRFGTKTYSAPSPTGPGTITATLSGGGDTCGFAAGTRYIASEPAATPTTPPGVAFPHGLFDFSATQCSGGEGTSSITLEITYPQLLPAGTRYYKWGPTPTNSTPHWYEMPATITGNLAIFTIVDGELGDDDLQVNGTIVDQGGPGVGGGSTGVAAVPTLSEWALVLMASLLALAAVRGYRGRP
;
A
#
# COMPACT_ATOMS: atom_id res chain seq x y z
N MET A 1 -14.93 -18.21 -26.95
CA MET A 1 -15.62 -17.83 -28.21
C MET A 1 -16.75 -16.87 -27.86
N CYS A 2 -16.48 -15.56 -27.78
CA CYS A 2 -17.52 -14.55 -27.56
C CYS A 2 -17.84 -13.90 -28.90
N MET A 3 -19.11 -14.00 -29.32
CA MET A 3 -19.59 -13.52 -30.62
C MET A 3 -19.47 -12.00 -30.70
N THR A 4 -19.02 -11.50 -31.84
CA THR A 4 -19.00 -10.07 -32.19
C THR A 4 -20.42 -9.50 -32.17
N PHE A 5 -20.70 -8.53 -31.29
CA PHE A 5 -22.03 -7.94 -31.13
C PHE A 5 -22.17 -6.61 -31.88
N GLY A 6 -22.90 -6.65 -32.99
CA GLY A 6 -23.36 -5.47 -33.75
C GLY A 6 -24.53 -4.73 -33.10
N THR A 7 -24.72 -3.51 -33.60
CA THR A 7 -25.50 -2.37 -33.12
C THR A 7 -26.98 -2.58 -32.78
N GLY A 8 -27.47 -1.78 -31.82
CA GLY A 8 -28.87 -1.28 -31.76
C GLY A 8 -29.90 -2.15 -31.06
N GLU A 9 -30.21 -3.33 -31.60
CA GLU A 9 -31.45 -4.04 -31.24
C GLU A 9 -31.38 -4.86 -29.95
N ARG A 10 -30.18 -5.27 -29.50
CA ARG A 10 -30.04 -6.14 -28.30
C ARG A 10 -29.82 -5.41 -26.98
N ARG A 11 -29.66 -4.08 -26.96
CA ARG A 11 -29.79 -3.28 -25.72
C ARG A 11 -31.17 -3.45 -25.09
N HIS A 12 -32.21 -3.59 -25.92
CA HIS A 12 -33.57 -3.89 -25.47
C HIS A 12 -33.71 -5.30 -24.90
N ALA A 13 -33.05 -6.30 -25.49
CA ALA A 13 -33.12 -7.70 -25.05
C ALA A 13 -32.43 -7.93 -23.69
N PHE A 14 -31.29 -7.27 -23.42
CA PHE A 14 -30.57 -7.40 -22.15
C PHE A 14 -31.30 -6.68 -21.00
N LEU A 15 -31.89 -5.50 -21.28
CA LEU A 15 -32.78 -4.81 -20.33
C LEU A 15 -34.02 -5.63 -19.99
N GLN A 16 -34.57 -6.37 -20.96
CA GLN A 16 -35.70 -7.30 -20.76
C GLN A 16 -35.33 -8.50 -19.88
N LEU A 17 -34.13 -9.08 -20.04
CA LEU A 17 -33.63 -10.18 -19.22
C LEU A 17 -33.31 -9.74 -17.78
N ALA A 18 -32.69 -8.58 -17.61
CA ALA A 18 -32.46 -7.99 -16.28
C ALA A 18 -33.79 -7.70 -15.56
N ALA A 19 -34.78 -7.13 -16.26
CA ALA A 19 -36.12 -6.91 -15.72
C ALA A 19 -36.87 -8.21 -15.37
N ARG A 20 -36.69 -9.29 -16.15
CA ARG A 20 -37.27 -10.63 -15.85
C ARG A 20 -36.60 -11.29 -14.64
N SER A 21 -35.28 -11.20 -14.52
CA SER A 21 -34.53 -11.75 -13.36
C SER A 21 -34.87 -11.03 -12.05
N TRP A 22 -35.26 -9.75 -12.13
CA TRP A 22 -35.69 -8.94 -10.97
C TRP A 22 -37.14 -9.25 -10.55
N ARG A 23 -38.06 -9.43 -11.51
CA ARG A 23 -39.45 -9.87 -11.23
C ARG A 23 -39.51 -11.24 -10.54
N LEU A 24 -38.50 -12.09 -10.74
CA LEU A 24 -38.42 -13.41 -10.10
C LEU A 24 -37.98 -13.34 -8.62
N ARG A 25 -37.42 -12.22 -8.13
CA ARG A 25 -36.90 -12.09 -6.75
C ARG A 25 -37.80 -11.29 -5.80
N ARG A 26 -38.88 -10.64 -6.25
CA ARG A 26 -39.80 -9.87 -5.37
C ARG A 26 -41.26 -10.12 -5.71
N ALA A 27 -42.10 -10.19 -4.67
CA ALA A 27 -43.55 -10.35 -4.78
C ALA A 27 -44.21 -9.19 -5.58
N PRO A 28 -45.33 -9.45 -6.27
CA PRO A 28 -45.80 -8.61 -7.37
C PRO A 28 -46.68 -7.45 -6.87
N LYS A 29 -46.13 -6.37 -6.28
CA LYS A 29 -46.96 -5.17 -5.97
C LYS A 29 -46.28 -3.84 -5.60
N LYS A 30 -45.00 -3.59 -5.89
CA LYS A 30 -44.41 -2.24 -5.72
C LYS A 30 -43.67 -1.77 -6.96
N THR A 31 -44.10 -0.64 -7.52
CA THR A 31 -43.35 0.16 -8.49
C THR A 31 -42.16 0.82 -7.78
N PRO A 32 -40.95 0.80 -8.38
CA PRO A 32 -39.76 1.38 -7.76
C PRO A 32 -39.86 2.91 -7.70
N SER A 33 -39.28 3.51 -6.65
CA SER A 33 -39.19 4.96 -6.55
C SER A 33 -38.17 5.52 -7.57
N PRO A 34 -38.26 6.81 -7.94
CA PRO A 34 -37.29 7.45 -8.85
C PRO A 34 -35.84 7.30 -8.37
N THR A 35 -35.64 7.26 -7.05
CA THR A 35 -34.35 7.09 -6.38
C THR A 35 -33.78 5.67 -6.55
N GLU A 36 -34.61 4.63 -6.43
CA GLU A 36 -34.18 3.24 -6.69
C GLU A 36 -33.80 3.00 -8.16
N LEU A 37 -34.46 3.72 -9.09
CA LEU A 37 -34.14 3.63 -10.52
C LEU A 37 -32.79 4.30 -10.85
N ALA A 38 -32.45 5.39 -10.15
CA ALA A 38 -31.16 6.07 -10.29
C ALA A 38 -30.01 5.24 -9.72
N VAL A 39 -30.20 4.61 -8.54
CA VAL A 39 -29.19 3.74 -7.91
C VAL A 39 -28.90 2.50 -8.77
N ASN A 40 -29.92 1.90 -9.38
CA ASN A 40 -29.73 0.74 -10.27
C ASN A 40 -29.06 1.11 -11.59
N LYS A 41 -29.36 2.29 -12.16
CA LYS A 41 -28.61 2.81 -13.31
C LYS A 41 -27.15 3.03 -12.94
N ALA A 42 -26.87 3.66 -11.81
CA ALA A 42 -25.50 3.88 -11.33
C ALA A 42 -24.75 2.57 -11.10
N ALA A 43 -25.38 1.56 -10.47
CA ALA A 43 -24.76 0.26 -10.23
C ALA A 43 -24.46 -0.51 -11.52
N ILE A 44 -25.36 -0.49 -12.50
CA ILE A 44 -25.15 -1.12 -13.81
C ILE A 44 -24.08 -0.38 -14.61
N THR A 45 -24.04 0.96 -14.54
CA THR A 45 -22.99 1.77 -15.16
C THR A 45 -21.64 1.53 -14.49
N CYS A 46 -21.59 1.37 -13.16
CA CYS A 46 -20.36 1.04 -12.43
C CYS A 46 -19.87 -0.38 -12.74
N LEU A 47 -20.79 -1.35 -12.85
CA LEU A 47 -20.45 -2.73 -13.23
C LEU A 47 -19.95 -2.81 -14.68
N LEU A 48 -20.57 -2.06 -15.60
CA LEU A 48 -20.11 -1.93 -16.99
C LEU A 48 -18.79 -1.17 -17.10
N LEU A 49 -18.55 -0.15 -16.26
CA LEU A 49 -17.25 0.50 -16.16
C LEU A 49 -16.19 -0.48 -15.63
N TRP A 50 -16.48 -1.24 -14.58
CA TRP A 50 -15.56 -2.21 -13.99
C TRP A 50 -15.26 -3.39 -14.94
N LEU A 51 -16.27 -3.85 -15.70
CA LEU A 51 -16.10 -4.83 -16.78
C LEU A 51 -15.40 -4.26 -18.03
N CYS A 52 -15.43 -2.94 -18.27
CA CYS A 52 -14.63 -2.30 -19.32
C CYS A 52 -13.18 -2.09 -18.88
N VAL A 53 -12.94 -1.71 -17.62
CA VAL A 53 -11.59 -1.45 -17.07
C VAL A 53 -10.80 -2.75 -16.92
N THR A 54 -11.46 -3.89 -16.68
CA THR A 54 -10.79 -5.20 -16.57
C THR A 54 -10.60 -5.96 -17.90
N ASN A 55 -11.26 -5.54 -19.00
CA ASN A 55 -11.17 -6.22 -20.31
C ASN A 55 -10.65 -5.34 -21.47
N ALA A 56 -10.09 -4.16 -21.19
CA ALA A 56 -9.44 -3.34 -22.22
C ALA A 56 -8.10 -3.91 -22.76
N HIS A 57 -7.67 -5.09 -22.31
CA HIS A 57 -6.40 -5.73 -22.72
C HIS A 57 -6.59 -6.86 -23.75
N ALA A 58 -7.59 -6.77 -24.64
CA ALA A 58 -7.80 -7.76 -25.72
C ALA A 58 -7.80 -7.14 -27.13
N GLY A 59 -7.11 -6.02 -27.31
CA GLY A 59 -6.50 -5.62 -28.58
C GLY A 59 -4.99 -5.74 -28.44
N ALA A 60 -4.27 -6.13 -29.49
CA ALA A 60 -2.80 -6.15 -29.47
C ALA A 60 -2.28 -4.83 -28.87
N PRO A 61 -1.29 -4.85 -27.97
CA PRO A 61 -0.79 -3.62 -27.38
C PRO A 61 -0.30 -2.71 -28.50
N ALA A 62 -0.78 -1.48 -28.46
CA ALA A 62 -0.23 -0.33 -29.16
C ALA A 62 1.31 -0.41 -29.21
N SER A 63 1.89 -0.68 -30.39
CA SER A 63 3.30 -1.05 -30.54
C SER A 63 3.95 -0.42 -31.77
N THR A 64 5.27 -0.18 -31.69
CA THR A 64 6.09 0.17 -32.84
C THR A 64 6.92 -1.04 -33.28
N VAL A 65 6.74 -1.46 -34.53
CA VAL A 65 7.33 -2.71 -35.07
C VAL A 65 8.32 -2.39 -36.17
N ILE A 66 9.47 -3.07 -36.19
CA ILE A 66 10.43 -2.99 -37.31
C ILE A 66 9.84 -3.71 -38.53
N THR A 67 9.80 -3.03 -39.66
CA THR A 67 9.26 -3.55 -40.93
C THR A 67 10.32 -3.72 -42.02
N GLY A 68 11.51 -3.15 -41.82
CA GLY A 68 12.62 -3.26 -42.75
C GLY A 68 13.86 -2.54 -42.25
N HIS A 69 14.97 -2.73 -42.93
CA HIS A 69 16.15 -1.91 -42.77
C HIS A 69 16.90 -1.72 -44.09
N ASP A 70 17.55 -0.58 -44.24
CA ASP A 70 18.49 -0.30 -45.33
C ASP A 70 19.87 0.00 -44.74
N VAL A 71 20.91 -0.67 -45.23
CA VAL A 71 22.31 -0.33 -44.93
C VAL A 71 22.83 0.53 -46.08
N LEU A 72 23.04 1.82 -45.81
CA LEU A 72 23.20 2.84 -46.86
C LEU A 72 24.51 2.77 -47.66
N ASN A 73 25.45 1.88 -47.31
CA ASN A 73 26.66 1.59 -48.09
C ASN A 73 27.03 0.12 -47.85
N GLY A 74 26.84 -0.74 -48.85
CA GLY A 74 26.91 -2.20 -48.75
C GLY A 74 28.04 -2.75 -47.86
N THR A 75 27.67 -3.65 -46.94
CA THR A 75 28.50 -4.29 -45.89
C THR A 75 29.12 -3.32 -44.88
N CYS A 76 29.28 -3.75 -43.63
CA CYS A 76 29.93 -2.94 -42.59
C CYS A 76 31.46 -2.77 -42.79
N SER A 77 31.96 -3.10 -43.98
CA SER A 77 33.37 -3.29 -44.31
C SER A 77 33.95 -2.05 -45.00
N GLY A 78 35.01 -1.47 -44.42
CA GLY A 78 35.91 -0.54 -45.14
C GLY A 78 35.37 0.87 -45.39
N GLN A 79 34.29 1.29 -44.71
CA GLN A 79 33.73 2.64 -44.81
C GLN A 79 33.78 3.34 -43.45
N ALA A 80 34.11 4.64 -43.47
CA ALA A 80 34.07 5.51 -42.30
C ALA A 80 32.61 5.80 -41.90
N GLY A 81 32.01 4.89 -41.15
CA GLY A 81 30.64 4.97 -40.67
C GLY A 81 29.66 4.15 -41.53
N VAL A 82 29.08 3.13 -40.93
CA VAL A 82 27.87 2.47 -41.45
C VAL A 82 26.68 3.44 -41.28
N VAL A 83 25.61 3.32 -42.06
CA VAL A 83 24.36 4.03 -41.74
C VAL A 83 23.25 3.01 -41.89
N VAL A 84 22.50 2.81 -40.82
CA VAL A 84 21.35 1.90 -40.81
C VAL A 84 20.10 2.74 -40.74
N HIS A 85 19.24 2.58 -41.74
CA HIS A 85 17.87 3.05 -41.70
C HIS A 85 16.99 1.94 -41.17
N LEU A 86 16.35 2.16 -40.04
CA LEU A 86 15.27 1.29 -39.58
C LEU A 86 13.96 1.85 -40.09
N GLN A 87 13.17 0.98 -40.71
CA GLN A 87 11.78 1.28 -41.06
C GLN A 87 10.91 0.71 -39.95
N THR A 88 10.09 1.55 -39.33
CA THR A 88 9.13 1.12 -38.30
C THR A 88 7.70 1.52 -38.62
N THR A 89 6.73 0.75 -38.13
CA THR A 89 5.29 1.04 -38.25
C THR A 89 4.66 1.09 -36.86
N ASN A 90 3.89 2.16 -36.58
CA ASN A 90 3.06 2.28 -35.38
C ASN A 90 1.72 1.56 -35.59
N ASN A 91 1.50 0.49 -34.83
CA ASN A 91 0.29 -0.34 -34.80
C ASN A 91 -0.68 0.12 -33.70
N GLY A 92 -1.14 1.38 -33.78
CA GLY A 92 -2.26 1.87 -32.98
C GLY A 92 -1.91 2.45 -31.61
N ALA A 93 -0.65 2.80 -31.35
CA ALA A 93 -0.28 3.59 -30.19
C ALA A 93 -0.74 5.05 -30.32
N PRO A 94 -1.55 5.58 -29.38
CA PRO A 94 -2.07 6.94 -29.46
C PRO A 94 -0.98 8.01 -29.24
N ASP A 95 0.16 7.64 -28.65
CA ASP A 95 1.37 8.48 -28.52
C ASP A 95 2.59 7.58 -28.24
N PRO A 96 3.18 6.92 -29.26
CA PRO A 96 4.29 5.99 -29.05
C PRO A 96 5.56 6.76 -28.68
N HIS A 97 5.98 6.64 -27.43
CA HIS A 97 7.34 6.98 -27.06
C HIS A 97 8.25 5.80 -27.41
N ILE A 98 9.36 6.05 -28.11
CA ILE A 98 10.26 4.98 -28.55
C ILE A 98 11.70 5.29 -28.14
N ASN A 99 12.46 4.24 -27.88
CA ASN A 99 13.91 4.28 -27.73
C ASN A 99 14.49 3.14 -28.56
N PHE A 100 15.74 3.25 -28.96
CA PHE A 100 16.42 2.18 -29.65
C PHE A 100 17.77 1.88 -29.03
N SER A 101 18.18 0.62 -29.17
CA SER A 101 19.54 0.18 -28.87
C SER A 101 20.10 -0.59 -30.06
N ILE A 102 21.41 -0.48 -30.23
CA ILE A 102 22.18 -1.32 -31.15
C ILE A 102 23.17 -2.12 -30.30
N THR A 103 23.23 -3.43 -30.54
CA THR A 103 24.17 -4.33 -29.90
C THR A 103 24.98 -5.06 -30.95
N ALA A 104 26.30 -5.07 -30.76
CA ALA A 104 27.25 -5.84 -31.57
C ALA A 104 28.44 -6.27 -30.69
N PRO A 105 29.11 -7.40 -30.98
CA PRO A 105 30.37 -7.78 -30.33
C PRO A 105 31.39 -6.63 -30.33
N GLY A 106 31.91 -6.26 -29.15
CA GLY A 106 32.86 -5.14 -28.98
C GLY A 106 32.22 -3.74 -28.93
N PHE A 107 30.90 -3.64 -29.00
CA PHE A 107 30.14 -2.38 -28.92
C PHE A 107 29.42 -2.25 -27.58
N ALA A 108 29.61 -1.13 -26.88
CA ALA A 108 28.81 -0.75 -25.72
C ALA A 108 27.87 0.41 -26.08
N GLY A 109 26.65 0.04 -26.50
CA GLY A 109 25.41 0.82 -26.57
C GLY A 109 25.47 2.33 -26.86
N TYR A 110 25.03 2.73 -28.05
CA TYR A 110 24.52 4.09 -28.29
C TYR A 110 22.99 4.07 -28.16
N THR A 111 22.46 4.94 -27.31
CA THR A 111 21.02 5.21 -27.15
C THR A 111 20.75 6.62 -27.64
N TRP A 112 19.87 6.77 -28.63
CA TRP A 112 19.36 8.08 -29.02
C TRP A 112 17.90 8.19 -28.58
N MET A 113 17.57 9.31 -27.97
CA MET A 113 16.21 9.64 -27.55
C MET A 113 15.62 10.62 -28.56
N GLY A 114 14.65 10.17 -29.35
CA GLY A 114 13.83 11.03 -30.20
C GLY A 114 12.41 11.11 -29.66
N ASP A 115 11.90 12.32 -29.48
CA ASP A 115 10.60 12.63 -28.88
C ASP A 115 9.47 12.82 -29.90
N THR A 116 9.76 12.89 -31.21
CA THR A 116 8.72 13.11 -32.21
C THR A 116 8.08 11.81 -32.68
N ALA A 117 6.87 11.54 -32.16
CA ALA A 117 6.03 10.43 -32.54
C ALA A 117 5.57 10.54 -34.01
N PRO A 118 5.80 9.50 -34.82
CA PRO A 118 5.27 9.41 -36.18
C PRO A 118 3.77 9.10 -36.18
N ALA A 119 3.04 9.65 -37.15
CA ALA A 119 1.61 9.40 -37.32
C ALA A 119 1.30 7.90 -37.53
N ALA A 120 0.17 7.43 -37.00
CA ALA A 120 -0.26 6.04 -37.13
C ALA A 120 -0.27 5.59 -38.61
N GLY A 121 0.46 4.52 -38.92
CA GLY A 121 0.55 3.95 -40.26
C GLY A 121 1.57 4.56 -41.23
N ALA A 122 2.36 5.57 -40.84
CA ALA A 122 3.45 6.08 -41.67
C ALA A 122 4.76 5.29 -41.44
N PRO A 123 5.51 4.91 -42.50
CA PRO A 123 6.87 4.40 -42.35
C PRO A 123 7.77 5.53 -41.84
N VAL A 124 8.59 5.21 -40.85
CA VAL A 124 9.42 6.17 -40.14
C VAL A 124 10.85 5.72 -40.34
N GLY A 125 11.59 6.45 -41.18
CA GLY A 125 12.98 6.17 -41.46
C GLY A 125 13.88 7.02 -40.57
N TRP A 126 14.72 6.39 -39.76
CA TRP A 126 15.70 7.07 -38.93
C TRP A 126 17.11 6.86 -39.49
N GLY A 127 17.83 7.95 -39.76
CA GLY A 127 19.23 7.93 -40.19
C GLY A 127 20.19 7.87 -39.01
N LEU A 128 20.93 6.78 -38.86
CA LEU A 128 21.95 6.64 -37.81
C LEU A 128 23.36 6.80 -38.39
N GLY A 129 24.04 7.90 -38.08
CA GLY A 129 25.46 8.08 -38.45
C GLY A 129 26.39 7.63 -37.34
N TYR A 130 27.34 6.73 -37.61
CA TYR A 130 28.43 6.43 -36.66
C TYR A 130 29.58 7.45 -36.81
N PRO A 131 30.38 7.69 -35.75
CA PRO A 131 31.63 8.41 -35.91
C PRO A 131 32.57 7.62 -36.83
N ALA A 132 33.37 8.31 -37.64
CA ALA A 132 34.34 7.72 -38.57
C ALA A 132 35.44 6.85 -37.90
N ALA A 133 35.57 6.87 -36.57
CA ALA A 133 36.67 6.25 -35.81
C ALA A 133 36.49 4.76 -35.47
N TRP A 134 35.44 4.10 -35.96
CA TRP A 134 35.01 2.78 -35.47
C TRP A 134 35.09 1.77 -36.60
N ASN A 135 36.31 1.31 -36.89
CA ASN A 135 36.52 0.14 -37.75
C ASN A 135 35.83 -1.08 -37.08
N LEU A 136 34.62 -1.44 -37.52
CA LEU A 136 34.14 -2.82 -37.40
C LEU A 136 35.03 -3.66 -38.34
N ASP A 137 36.27 -3.92 -37.91
CA ASP A 137 37.19 -4.71 -38.70
C ASP A 137 36.71 -6.16 -38.76
N THR A 138 36.68 -6.65 -39.98
CA THR A 138 35.89 -7.77 -40.45
C THR A 138 36.63 -9.09 -40.28
N SER A 139 36.33 -9.88 -39.24
CA SER A 139 36.20 -11.34 -39.32
C SER A 139 36.02 -12.03 -37.93
N PRO A 140 35.14 -13.05 -37.79
CA PRO A 140 34.13 -13.50 -38.74
C PRO A 140 32.74 -12.97 -38.38
N ASN A 141 31.98 -12.58 -39.40
CA ASN A 141 30.53 -12.40 -39.42
C ASN A 141 29.90 -11.84 -38.13
N THR A 142 30.18 -10.58 -37.83
CA THR A 142 29.62 -9.90 -36.65
C THR A 142 28.12 -9.68 -36.85
N ALA A 143 27.31 -10.33 -36.00
CA ALA A 143 25.89 -10.05 -35.93
C ALA A 143 25.67 -8.69 -35.26
N VAL A 144 24.85 -7.85 -35.91
CA VAL A 144 24.39 -6.58 -35.36
C VAL A 144 22.90 -6.69 -35.13
N THR A 145 22.47 -6.40 -33.91
CA THR A 145 21.06 -6.41 -33.52
C THR A 145 20.62 -4.98 -33.23
N ALA A 146 19.59 -4.51 -33.94
CA ALA A 146 18.84 -3.32 -33.56
C ALA A 146 17.58 -3.73 -32.81
N THR A 147 17.30 -3.05 -31.70
CA THR A 147 16.07 -3.23 -30.93
C THR A 147 15.38 -1.90 -30.75
N VAL A 148 14.10 -1.84 -31.11
CA VAL A 148 13.18 -0.74 -30.86
C VAL A 148 12.33 -1.10 -29.66
N TYR A 149 12.34 -0.23 -28.66
CA TYR A 149 11.50 -0.32 -27.48
C TYR A 149 10.37 0.70 -27.59
N THR A 150 9.13 0.28 -27.33
CA THR A 150 7.98 1.19 -27.20
C THR A 150 7.66 1.39 -25.72
N TYR A 151 7.34 2.62 -25.33
CA TYR A 151 7.06 3.05 -23.96
C TYR A 151 5.67 3.68 -23.90
N ALA A 152 5.03 3.55 -22.73
CA ALA A 152 3.73 4.18 -22.47
C ALA A 152 3.84 5.67 -22.06
N SER A 153 5.05 6.19 -21.85
CA SER A 153 5.30 7.55 -21.34
C SER A 153 6.61 8.13 -21.85
N ALA A 154 6.66 9.45 -21.99
CA ALA A 154 7.83 10.25 -22.38
C ALA A 154 9.01 10.12 -21.40
N THR A 155 8.80 9.60 -20.19
CA THR A 155 9.86 9.40 -19.19
C THR A 155 10.82 8.26 -19.52
N LEU A 156 10.50 7.43 -20.53
CA LEU A 156 11.31 6.30 -21.03
C LEU A 156 11.82 5.34 -19.94
N SER A 157 11.10 5.27 -18.81
CA SER A 157 11.54 4.51 -17.64
C SER A 157 11.26 3.02 -17.75
N ASN A 158 10.33 2.62 -18.63
CA ASN A 158 9.92 1.23 -18.76
C ASN A 158 9.28 0.89 -20.13
N PRO A 159 9.89 0.00 -20.95
CA PRO A 159 9.34 -0.38 -22.23
C PRO A 159 8.25 -1.45 -22.11
N VAL A 160 7.14 -1.29 -22.82
CA VAL A 160 5.98 -2.21 -22.84
C VAL A 160 6.00 -3.17 -24.03
N TYR A 161 6.87 -2.91 -25.00
CA TYR A 161 7.01 -3.73 -26.21
C TYR A 161 8.42 -3.61 -26.76
N SER A 162 8.93 -4.68 -27.37
CA SER A 162 10.15 -4.62 -28.18
C SER A 162 9.98 -5.28 -29.55
N SER A 163 10.64 -4.69 -30.54
CA SER A 163 10.82 -5.25 -31.88
C SER A 163 12.31 -5.22 -32.21
N SER A 164 12.87 -6.33 -32.67
CA SER A 164 14.30 -6.42 -32.98
C SER A 164 14.55 -7.09 -34.32
N ILE A 165 15.62 -6.66 -34.98
CA ILE A 165 16.12 -7.25 -36.22
C ILE A 165 17.62 -7.45 -36.08
N THR A 166 18.10 -8.59 -36.55
CA THR A 166 19.53 -8.92 -36.55
C THR A 166 20.00 -9.14 -37.97
N TRP A 167 21.12 -8.54 -38.34
CA TRP A 167 21.76 -8.78 -39.63
C TRP A 167 23.26 -9.04 -39.46
N GLU A 168 23.80 -9.79 -40.40
CA GLU A 168 25.22 -10.09 -40.46
C GLU A 168 25.95 -9.00 -41.24
N CYS A 169 26.95 -8.37 -40.62
CA CYS A 169 27.65 -7.22 -41.20
C CYS A 169 28.39 -7.51 -42.52
N THR A 170 28.86 -8.76 -42.70
CA THR A 170 29.67 -9.15 -43.87
C THR A 170 28.80 -9.66 -45.02
N THR A 171 27.80 -10.48 -44.71
CA THR A 171 26.96 -11.13 -45.73
C THR A 171 25.69 -10.34 -46.06
N GLY A 172 25.30 -9.41 -45.19
CA GLY A 172 24.01 -8.72 -45.28
C GLY A 172 22.81 -9.63 -45.01
N VAL A 173 23.03 -10.88 -44.57
CA VAL A 173 21.94 -11.82 -44.27
C VAL A 173 21.16 -11.34 -43.06
N THR A 174 19.84 -11.31 -43.20
CA THR A 174 18.93 -10.75 -42.22
C THR A 174 18.13 -11.87 -41.55
N GLN A 175 18.13 -11.90 -40.23
CA GLN A 175 17.24 -12.77 -39.47
C GLN A 175 15.82 -12.20 -39.44
N PRO A 176 14.78 -13.05 -39.22
CA PRO A 176 13.42 -12.57 -39.07
C PRO A 176 13.28 -11.53 -37.96
N VAL A 177 12.35 -10.59 -38.14
CA VAL A 177 12.01 -9.62 -37.08
C VAL A 177 11.40 -10.38 -35.90
N VAL A 178 11.93 -10.11 -34.70
CA VAL A 178 11.43 -10.67 -33.45
C VAL A 178 10.63 -9.60 -32.71
N ASN A 179 9.37 -9.91 -32.44
CA ASN A 179 8.41 -9.03 -31.77
C ASN A 179 8.05 -9.63 -30.41
N THR A 180 8.08 -8.82 -29.35
CA THR A 180 7.85 -9.31 -27.98
C THR A 180 7.01 -8.31 -27.20
N ASP A 181 5.84 -8.76 -26.75
CA ASP A 181 5.04 -8.07 -25.75
C ASP A 181 5.74 -8.21 -24.40
N LEU A 182 6.12 -7.07 -23.80
CA LEU A 182 6.77 -7.06 -22.50
C LEU A 182 5.68 -6.88 -21.44
N THR A 183 5.34 -7.95 -20.72
CA THR A 183 4.31 -7.88 -19.69
C THR A 183 4.83 -7.08 -18.49
N PRO A 184 4.14 -6.01 -18.04
CA PRO A 184 4.51 -5.27 -16.85
C PRO A 184 4.67 -6.19 -15.63
N SER A 185 5.77 -6.03 -14.89
CA SER A 185 6.01 -6.72 -13.63
C SER A 185 6.35 -5.71 -12.54
N ASP A 186 5.46 -5.59 -11.56
CA ASP A 186 5.66 -4.67 -10.44
C ASP A 186 6.85 -5.10 -9.58
N GLY A 187 7.58 -4.11 -9.06
CA GLY A 187 8.58 -4.37 -8.04
C GLY A 187 7.93 -4.87 -6.76
N MET A 188 8.61 -5.75 -6.04
CA MET A 188 8.12 -6.29 -4.77
C MET A 188 9.24 -6.29 -3.74
N CYS A 189 8.92 -5.80 -2.53
CA CYS A 189 9.83 -5.83 -1.41
C CYS A 189 10.22 -7.26 -1.03
N GLY A 190 11.49 -7.46 -0.66
CA GLY A 190 11.98 -8.72 -0.14
C GLY A 190 11.80 -8.86 1.37
N SER A 191 12.31 -9.96 1.94
CA SER A 191 12.16 -10.27 3.36
C SER A 191 12.89 -9.32 4.31
N ALA A 192 13.80 -8.48 3.80
CA ALA A 192 14.38 -7.41 4.60
C ALA A 192 13.34 -6.33 4.98
N ALA A 193 12.27 -6.16 4.18
CA ALA A 193 11.22 -5.18 4.50
C ALA A 193 10.45 -5.61 5.75
N GLY A 194 10.26 -4.67 6.67
CA GLY A 194 9.64 -4.91 7.98
C GLY A 194 10.54 -5.63 9.00
N THR A 195 11.67 -6.23 8.59
CA THR A 195 12.59 -6.87 9.52
C THR A 195 13.52 -5.83 10.13
N ALA A 196 13.52 -5.70 11.47
CA ALA A 196 14.40 -4.76 12.14
C ALA A 196 15.88 -5.11 11.93
N ALA A 197 16.73 -4.11 11.70
CA ALA A 197 18.16 -4.30 11.47
C ALA A 197 19.02 -3.24 12.20
N SER A 198 20.18 -3.65 12.73
CA SER A 198 21.16 -2.75 13.39
C SER A 198 21.88 -1.84 12.40
N SER A 199 21.96 -2.26 11.14
CA SER A 199 22.61 -1.56 10.03
C SER A 199 21.78 -1.68 8.76
N ALA A 200 22.08 -0.85 7.77
CA ALA A 200 21.35 -0.86 6.50
C ALA A 200 21.41 -2.27 5.86
N PRO A 201 20.26 -2.89 5.52
CA PRO A 201 20.25 -4.20 4.89
C PRO A 201 20.92 -4.17 3.52
N SER A 202 21.69 -5.21 3.19
CA SER A 202 22.38 -5.33 1.90
C SER A 202 21.86 -6.47 1.03
N ASN A 203 21.04 -7.36 1.58
CA ASN A 203 20.53 -8.57 0.95
C ASN A 203 19.02 -8.67 1.12
N ASN A 204 18.36 -9.46 0.26
CA ASN A 204 16.91 -9.70 0.31
C ASN A 204 16.06 -8.42 0.29
N LEU A 205 16.53 -7.39 -0.43
CA LEU A 205 15.86 -6.10 -0.55
C LEU A 205 14.62 -6.18 -1.44
N CYS A 206 14.70 -6.90 -2.57
CA CYS A 206 13.60 -7.06 -3.51
C CYS A 206 13.40 -8.54 -3.85
N THR A 207 12.15 -9.00 -3.87
CA THR A 207 11.77 -10.31 -4.42
C THR A 207 11.45 -10.23 -5.91
N ALA A 208 11.02 -9.05 -6.38
CA ALA A 208 10.88 -8.71 -7.79
C ALA A 208 11.36 -7.28 -8.05
N GLY A 209 11.93 -7.06 -9.23
CA GLY A 209 12.48 -5.76 -9.61
C GLY A 209 13.94 -5.55 -9.16
N THR A 210 14.47 -4.37 -9.45
CA THR A 210 15.84 -3.99 -9.09
C THR A 210 15.83 -3.11 -7.83
N ALA A 211 16.65 -3.47 -6.84
CA ALA A 211 16.77 -2.69 -5.61
C ALA A 211 17.56 -1.40 -5.84
N SER A 212 17.09 -0.28 -5.29
CA SER A 212 17.91 0.92 -5.13
C SER A 212 18.96 0.75 -4.03
N ALA A 213 19.86 1.72 -3.91
CA ALA A 213 20.63 1.89 -2.69
C ALA A 213 19.67 2.10 -1.49
N VAL A 214 20.05 1.53 -0.34
CA VAL A 214 19.34 1.76 0.92
C VAL A 214 19.78 3.11 1.51
N THR A 215 18.81 3.86 2.02
CA THR A 215 18.99 5.21 2.57
C THR A 215 18.36 5.34 3.96
N GLY A 216 18.68 6.41 4.68
CA GLY A 216 18.21 6.69 6.04
C GLY A 216 19.13 6.10 7.12
N ASP A 217 18.96 6.53 8.36
CA ASP A 217 19.69 6.05 9.55
C ASP A 217 18.79 5.20 10.47
N GLY A 218 17.66 4.74 9.94
CA GLY A 218 16.56 4.13 10.70
C GLY A 218 15.31 5.03 10.73
N PRO A 219 14.19 4.63 10.10
CA PRO A 219 14.04 3.42 9.29
C PRO A 219 14.88 3.47 8.01
N TRP A 220 15.34 2.30 7.56
CA TRP A 220 16.06 2.10 6.30
C TRP A 220 15.05 2.09 5.14
N ASN A 221 15.28 2.86 4.09
CA ASN A 221 14.36 2.99 2.97
C ASN A 221 15.05 2.65 1.64
N TRP A 222 14.35 1.91 0.79
CA TRP A 222 14.77 1.61 -0.58
C TRP A 222 13.56 1.41 -1.47
N SER A 223 13.78 1.34 -2.78
CA SER A 223 12.76 1.03 -3.75
C SER A 223 13.10 -0.24 -4.53
N CYS A 224 12.08 -0.99 -4.90
CA CYS A 224 12.17 -2.08 -5.86
C CYS A 224 11.53 -1.61 -7.17
N SER A 225 12.35 -1.30 -8.17
CA SER A 225 11.85 -0.86 -9.48
C SER A 225 11.30 -2.05 -10.26
N GLY A 226 10.01 -2.00 -10.61
CA GLY A 226 9.41 -2.96 -11.53
C GLY A 226 10.06 -2.94 -12.91
N ALA A 227 9.74 -3.93 -13.74
CA ALA A 227 10.19 -4.00 -15.12
C ALA A 227 9.01 -3.88 -16.09
N HIS A 228 9.31 -3.52 -17.34
CA HIS A 228 8.37 -3.60 -18.47
C HIS A 228 7.07 -2.78 -18.34
N GLY A 229 7.08 -1.76 -17.47
CA GLY A 229 5.93 -0.87 -17.22
C GLY A 229 5.33 -1.09 -15.85
N GLY A 230 5.88 -2.03 -15.08
CA GLY A 230 5.48 -2.29 -13.71
C GLY A 230 5.83 -1.15 -12.76
N GLN A 231 5.06 -1.07 -11.69
CA GLN A 231 5.17 -0.05 -10.67
C GLN A 231 6.41 -0.27 -9.79
N THR A 232 6.88 0.82 -9.19
CA THR A 232 7.95 0.76 -8.18
C THR A 232 7.35 0.55 -6.79
N ALA A 233 7.80 -0.46 -6.06
CA ALA A 233 7.45 -0.64 -4.65
C ALA A 233 8.39 0.16 -3.74
N ALA A 234 7.82 0.86 -2.77
CA ALA A 234 8.55 1.51 -1.69
C ALA A 234 8.68 0.56 -0.50
N CYS A 235 9.90 0.32 -0.07
CA CYS A 235 10.23 -0.68 0.94
C CYS A 235 10.96 -0.03 2.12
N THR A 236 10.65 -0.49 3.32
CA THR A 236 11.24 0.06 4.54
C THR A 236 11.54 -1.05 5.55
N ALA A 237 12.59 -0.87 6.33
CA ALA A 237 12.96 -1.73 7.45
C ALA A 237 13.23 -0.86 8.68
N PRO A 238 12.64 -1.18 9.86
CA PRO A 238 12.93 -0.44 11.06
C PRO A 238 14.38 -0.66 11.52
N ARG A 239 14.89 0.29 12.31
CA ARG A 239 16.17 0.12 12.99
C ARG A 239 15.95 -0.56 14.34
N PHE A 240 16.87 -1.43 14.74
CA PHE A 240 16.94 -1.84 16.15
C PHE A 240 17.08 -0.63 17.06
N GLY A 241 16.61 -0.77 18.29
CA GLY A 241 16.67 0.31 19.27
C GLY A 241 15.67 1.43 19.03
N THR A 242 14.67 1.26 18.17
CA THR A 242 13.61 2.27 18.00
C THR A 242 12.79 2.39 19.29
N LYS A 243 13.11 3.39 20.11
CA LYS A 243 12.50 3.59 21.44
C LYS A 243 11.21 4.40 21.43
N THR A 244 10.82 4.98 20.31
CA THR A 244 9.65 5.87 20.25
C THR A 244 8.77 5.50 19.07
N TYR A 245 7.46 5.46 19.31
CA TYR A 245 6.45 5.31 18.29
C TYR A 245 5.39 6.41 18.46
N SER A 246 5.11 7.16 17.39
CA SER A 246 4.12 8.23 17.39
C SER A 246 3.23 8.11 16.16
N ALA A 247 1.92 8.12 16.37
CA ALA A 247 0.92 8.07 15.31
C ALA A 247 -0.41 8.70 15.76
N PRO A 248 -1.31 9.07 14.83
CA PRO A 248 -2.61 9.62 15.18
C PRO A 248 -3.43 8.66 16.07
N SER A 249 -4.22 9.24 16.98
CA SER A 249 -5.19 8.47 17.76
C SER A 249 -6.23 7.84 16.83
N PRO A 250 -6.55 6.53 16.96
CA PRO A 250 -7.48 5.84 16.07
C PRO A 250 -8.94 6.27 16.27
N THR A 251 -9.25 6.92 17.40
CA THR A 251 -10.60 7.29 17.85
C THR A 251 -10.83 8.81 17.91
N GLY A 252 -9.86 9.64 17.53
CA GLY A 252 -9.99 11.09 17.68
C GLY A 252 -8.80 11.89 17.14
N PRO A 253 -8.87 13.23 17.20
CA PRO A 253 -7.76 14.08 16.75
C PRO A 253 -6.58 14.02 17.73
N GLY A 254 -5.38 14.23 17.19
CA GLY A 254 -4.14 14.30 17.96
C GLY A 254 -3.29 13.05 17.83
N THR A 255 -2.10 13.10 18.42
CA THR A 255 -1.06 12.08 18.32
C THR A 255 -0.89 11.40 19.67
N ILE A 256 -0.84 10.07 19.65
CA ILE A 256 -0.39 9.28 20.79
C ILE A 256 1.10 9.00 20.58
N THR A 257 1.89 9.12 21.65
CA THR A 257 3.33 8.81 21.61
C THR A 257 3.66 7.81 22.70
N ALA A 258 4.19 6.65 22.30
CA ALA A 258 4.74 5.65 23.20
C ALA A 258 6.27 5.75 23.19
N THR A 259 6.88 5.80 24.37
CA THR A 259 8.32 5.70 24.57
C THR A 259 8.65 4.48 25.40
N LEU A 260 9.63 3.72 24.94
CA LEU A 260 10.16 2.52 25.55
C LEU A 260 11.51 2.85 26.19
N SER A 261 11.71 2.41 27.43
CA SER A 261 13.01 2.36 28.08
C SER A 261 13.26 0.96 28.64
N GLY A 262 14.51 0.62 28.97
CA GLY A 262 14.88 -0.75 29.33
C GLY A 262 15.17 -1.65 28.12
N GLY A 263 15.39 -2.94 28.38
CA GLY A 263 15.73 -3.97 27.39
C GLY A 263 17.08 -3.81 26.66
N GLY A 264 17.92 -2.86 27.06
CA GLY A 264 19.19 -2.58 26.38
C GLY A 264 19.05 -1.78 25.07
N ASP A 265 20.18 -1.48 24.43
CA ASP A 265 20.24 -0.51 23.31
C ASP A 265 19.60 -1.03 22.02
N THR A 266 19.60 -2.36 21.81
CA THR A 266 19.00 -2.99 20.62
C THR A 266 17.49 -3.16 20.73
N CYS A 267 16.94 -3.13 21.94
CA CYS A 267 15.51 -3.28 22.19
C CYS A 267 14.71 -2.15 21.57
N GLY A 268 13.68 -2.43 20.80
CA GLY A 268 12.82 -1.39 20.29
C GLY A 268 11.58 -1.93 19.62
N PHE A 269 10.66 -1.02 19.31
CA PHE A 269 9.44 -1.33 18.58
C PHE A 269 9.77 -1.96 17.22
N ALA A 270 9.17 -3.11 16.94
CA ALA A 270 9.28 -3.79 15.66
C ALA A 270 8.32 -3.18 14.62
N ALA A 271 8.48 -3.62 13.37
CA ALA A 271 7.50 -3.31 12.34
C ALA A 271 6.13 -3.89 12.69
N GLY A 272 5.07 -3.20 12.30
CA GLY A 272 3.69 -3.58 12.62
C GLY A 272 3.12 -2.87 13.85
N THR A 273 3.97 -2.27 14.68
CA THR A 273 3.55 -1.40 15.80
C THR A 273 2.57 -0.34 15.31
N ARG A 274 1.41 -0.23 15.99
CA ARG A 274 0.30 0.64 15.58
C ARG A 274 -0.66 0.94 16.71
N TYR A 275 -1.46 2.00 16.53
CA TYR A 275 -2.67 2.21 17.32
C TYR A 275 -3.89 1.68 16.57
N ILE A 276 -4.75 0.93 17.26
CA ILE A 276 -5.96 0.33 16.71
C ILE A 276 -7.20 0.79 17.50
N ALA A 277 -8.35 0.90 16.84
CA ALA A 277 -9.58 1.34 17.49
C ALA A 277 -10.14 0.29 18.47
N SER A 278 -9.93 -1.00 18.18
CA SER A 278 -10.40 -2.14 18.96
C SER A 278 -9.58 -3.39 18.61
N GLU A 279 -9.50 -4.35 19.54
CA GLU A 279 -8.80 -5.62 19.34
C GLU A 279 -9.61 -6.57 18.43
N PRO A 280 -9.14 -6.90 17.22
CA PRO A 280 -9.89 -7.74 16.28
C PRO A 280 -10.12 -9.17 16.75
N ALA A 281 -9.21 -9.74 17.54
CA ALA A 281 -9.32 -11.11 18.05
C ALA A 281 -10.17 -11.21 19.33
N ALA A 282 -10.57 -10.08 19.94
CA ALA A 282 -11.29 -10.07 21.20
C ALA A 282 -12.79 -10.35 21.03
N THR A 283 -13.29 -11.33 21.77
CA THR A 283 -14.72 -11.65 21.88
C THR A 283 -15.12 -11.77 23.35
N PRO A 284 -15.77 -10.76 23.96
CA PRO A 284 -16.18 -9.47 23.38
C PRO A 284 -15.01 -8.52 23.09
N THR A 285 -15.21 -7.59 22.14
CA THR A 285 -14.19 -6.62 21.68
C THR A 285 -13.77 -5.61 22.76
N THR A 286 -14.52 -5.52 23.85
CA THR A 286 -14.19 -4.74 25.04
C THR A 286 -14.65 -5.47 26.30
N PRO A 287 -14.03 -5.22 27.47
CA PRO A 287 -14.59 -5.67 28.74
C PRO A 287 -15.99 -5.06 28.97
N PRO A 288 -16.90 -5.75 29.68
CA PRO A 288 -18.23 -5.21 29.97
C PRO A 288 -18.19 -3.85 30.66
N GLY A 289 -18.83 -2.85 30.05
CA GLY A 289 -18.94 -1.51 30.61
C GLY A 289 -17.65 -0.66 30.55
N VAL A 290 -16.63 -1.12 29.82
CA VAL A 290 -15.37 -0.40 29.60
C VAL A 290 -15.33 0.17 28.19
N ALA A 291 -14.95 1.44 28.06
CA ALA A 291 -14.74 2.13 26.79
C ALA A 291 -13.27 2.57 26.66
N PHE A 292 -12.72 2.50 25.45
CA PHE A 292 -11.33 2.90 25.14
C PHE A 292 -11.30 4.22 24.36
N PRO A 293 -11.26 5.40 25.03
CA PRO A 293 -11.33 6.70 24.37
C PRO A 293 -10.20 6.96 23.37
N HIS A 294 -9.07 6.27 23.49
CA HIS A 294 -7.90 6.41 22.59
C HIS A 294 -7.58 5.12 21.82
N GLY A 295 -8.48 4.13 21.83
CA GLY A 295 -8.20 2.81 21.29
C GLY A 295 -7.13 2.06 22.09
N LEU A 296 -6.41 1.17 21.40
CA LEU A 296 -5.37 0.31 21.95
C LEU A 296 -4.05 0.54 21.20
N PHE A 297 -2.95 0.28 21.88
CA PHE A 297 -1.62 0.18 21.34
C PHE A 297 -1.29 -1.30 21.14
N ASP A 298 -1.09 -1.69 19.87
CA ASP A 298 -0.74 -3.04 19.41
C ASP A 298 0.71 -2.99 18.93
N PHE A 299 1.61 -3.61 19.69
CA PHE A 299 3.05 -3.55 19.43
C PHE A 299 3.76 -4.86 19.71
N SER A 300 4.92 -5.01 19.08
CA SER A 300 5.97 -5.89 19.60
C SER A 300 7.26 -5.10 19.78
N ALA A 301 7.97 -5.38 20.86
CA ALA A 301 9.32 -4.89 21.09
C ALA A 301 10.28 -6.07 20.95
N THR A 302 11.30 -5.95 20.11
CA THR A 302 12.21 -7.06 19.78
C THR A 302 13.65 -6.73 20.15
N GLN A 303 14.48 -7.77 20.28
CA GLN A 303 15.90 -7.68 20.67
C GLN A 303 16.07 -7.06 22.06
N CYS A 304 15.16 -7.39 22.99
CA CYS A 304 15.12 -6.84 24.34
C CYS A 304 15.96 -7.58 25.36
N SER A 305 16.40 -8.79 25.03
CA SER A 305 17.49 -9.47 25.71
C SER A 305 18.68 -9.48 24.77
N GLY A 306 19.87 -9.08 25.24
CA GLY A 306 21.11 -9.10 24.45
C GLY A 306 21.62 -10.52 24.15
N GLY A 307 20.73 -11.47 23.86
CA GLY A 307 21.04 -12.86 23.55
C GLY A 307 20.56 -13.88 24.58
N GLU A 308 20.50 -13.58 25.89
CA GLU A 308 19.90 -14.46 26.92
C GLU A 308 19.49 -13.67 28.19
N GLY A 309 18.37 -14.06 28.82
CA GLY A 309 17.88 -13.54 30.12
C GLY A 309 16.53 -12.82 30.05
N THR A 310 15.82 -12.78 31.19
CA THR A 310 14.59 -11.98 31.34
C THR A 310 14.90 -10.51 31.13
N SER A 311 14.23 -9.89 30.17
CA SER A 311 14.36 -8.46 29.88
C SER A 311 13.14 -7.70 30.37
N SER A 312 13.34 -6.49 30.88
CA SER A 312 12.23 -5.62 31.30
C SER A 312 12.24 -4.32 30.52
N ILE A 313 11.06 -3.89 30.10
CA ILE A 313 10.83 -2.61 29.44
C ILE A 313 9.82 -1.79 30.23
N THR A 314 10.03 -0.48 30.28
CA THR A 314 9.05 0.47 30.79
C THR A 314 8.49 1.26 29.63
N LEU A 315 7.17 1.25 29.53
CA LEU A 315 6.39 1.98 28.54
C LEU A 315 5.82 3.23 29.18
N GLU A 316 6.08 4.36 28.56
CA GLU A 316 5.44 5.64 28.85
C GLU A 316 4.62 6.05 27.62
N ILE A 317 3.29 6.11 27.77
CA ILE A 317 2.37 6.40 26.66
C ILE A 317 1.64 7.70 26.95
N THR A 318 1.94 8.73 26.16
CA THR A 318 1.32 10.05 26.22
C THR A 318 0.16 10.14 25.23
N TYR A 319 -1.04 10.41 25.74
CA TYR A 319 -2.26 10.57 24.96
C TYR A 319 -2.52 12.05 24.61
N PRO A 320 -3.26 12.33 23.53
CA PRO A 320 -3.50 13.71 23.08
C PRO A 320 -4.41 14.51 24.01
N GLN A 321 -5.14 13.86 24.92
CA GLN A 321 -6.05 14.48 25.88
C GLN A 321 -5.86 13.84 27.26
N LEU A 322 -6.30 14.55 28.30
CA LEU A 322 -6.33 14.02 29.66
C LEU A 322 -7.16 12.74 29.70
N LEU A 323 -6.61 11.70 30.32
CA LEU A 323 -7.34 10.47 30.55
C LEU A 323 -8.41 10.72 31.61
N PRO A 324 -9.66 10.27 31.41
CA PRO A 324 -10.73 10.47 32.38
C PRO A 324 -10.40 9.92 33.78
N ALA A 325 -11.01 10.50 34.82
CA ALA A 325 -10.86 10.00 36.17
C ALA A 325 -11.33 8.53 36.28
N GLY A 326 -10.56 7.70 36.98
CA GLY A 326 -10.83 6.26 37.10
C GLY A 326 -10.38 5.42 35.89
N THR A 327 -9.63 6.01 34.94
CA THR A 327 -9.00 5.23 33.86
C THR A 327 -8.11 4.13 34.43
N ARG A 328 -8.23 2.92 33.85
CA ARG A 328 -7.32 1.79 34.08
C ARG A 328 -6.75 1.32 32.76
N TYR A 329 -5.56 0.73 32.79
CA TYR A 329 -4.96 0.17 31.59
C TYR A 329 -5.44 -1.28 31.44
N TYR A 330 -6.13 -1.59 30.35
CA TYR A 330 -6.58 -2.94 30.05
C TYR A 330 -5.75 -3.53 28.94
N LYS A 331 -5.49 -4.83 29.04
CA LYS A 331 -4.83 -5.63 28.03
C LYS A 331 -5.76 -6.77 27.59
N TRP A 332 -5.66 -7.15 26.32
CA TRP A 332 -6.27 -8.37 25.81
C TRP A 332 -5.16 -9.37 25.55
N GLY A 333 -5.14 -10.50 26.24
CA GLY A 333 -4.06 -11.47 26.06
C GLY A 333 -4.14 -12.62 27.05
N PRO A 334 -3.29 -13.65 26.93
CA PRO A 334 -3.13 -14.65 27.97
C PRO A 334 -2.44 -14.04 29.19
N THR A 335 -2.50 -14.76 30.31
CA THR A 335 -1.77 -14.45 31.55
C THR A 335 -1.09 -15.71 32.07
N PRO A 336 -0.11 -15.61 32.98
CA PRO A 336 0.61 -16.79 33.50
C PRO A 336 -0.30 -17.86 34.12
N THR A 337 -1.51 -17.48 34.58
CA THR A 337 -2.48 -18.41 35.19
C THR A 337 -3.64 -18.77 34.25
N ASN A 338 -3.77 -18.12 33.10
CA ASN A 338 -4.80 -18.40 32.11
C ASN A 338 -4.27 -18.13 30.69
N SER A 339 -3.91 -19.21 29.99
CA SER A 339 -3.40 -19.16 28.62
C SER A 339 -4.44 -18.86 27.55
N THR A 340 -5.73 -18.76 27.91
CA THR A 340 -6.77 -18.32 26.97
C THR A 340 -6.81 -16.81 26.96
N PRO A 341 -6.71 -16.13 25.79
CA PRO A 341 -6.78 -14.68 25.72
C PRO A 341 -8.07 -14.14 26.37
N HIS A 342 -7.91 -13.16 27.24
CA HIS A 342 -9.00 -12.50 27.95
C HIS A 342 -8.62 -11.06 28.28
N TRP A 343 -9.62 -10.27 28.66
CA TRP A 343 -9.39 -8.92 29.18
C TRP A 343 -8.92 -8.97 30.63
N TYR A 344 -7.86 -8.25 30.95
CA TYR A 344 -7.40 -8.03 32.32
C TYR A 344 -6.86 -6.61 32.51
N GLU A 345 -6.81 -6.17 33.77
CA GLU A 345 -6.21 -4.87 34.13
C GLU A 345 -4.70 -5.04 34.32
N MET A 346 -3.91 -4.25 33.59
CA MET A 346 -2.48 -4.14 33.80
C MET A 346 -2.20 -3.11 34.90
N PRO A 347 -1.33 -3.43 35.88
CA PRO A 347 -0.82 -2.43 36.81
C PRO A 347 -0.10 -1.31 36.06
N ALA A 348 -0.71 -0.11 36.05
CA ALA A 348 -0.17 1.07 35.40
C ALA A 348 -0.39 2.31 36.28
N THR A 349 0.58 3.21 36.25
CA THR A 349 0.44 4.55 36.82
C THR A 349 -0.18 5.46 35.77
N ILE A 350 -1.37 6.01 36.06
CA ILE A 350 -2.06 6.96 35.19
C ILE A 350 -1.96 8.35 35.82
N THR A 351 -1.37 9.30 35.11
CA THR A 351 -1.24 10.70 35.57
C THR A 351 -1.54 11.66 34.44
N GLY A 352 -2.65 12.40 34.53
CA GLY A 352 -3.08 13.32 33.49
C GLY A 352 -3.38 12.58 32.18
N ASN A 353 -2.57 12.82 31.15
CA ASN A 353 -2.63 12.16 29.84
C ASN A 353 -1.55 11.07 29.66
N LEU A 354 -0.87 10.65 30.71
CA LEU A 354 0.24 9.70 30.66
C LEU A 354 -0.14 8.37 31.34
N ALA A 355 0.18 7.26 30.67
CA ALA A 355 0.14 5.92 31.24
C ALA A 355 1.56 5.34 31.31
N ILE A 356 1.96 4.83 32.47
CA ILE A 356 3.28 4.22 32.69
C ILE A 356 3.12 2.81 33.24
N PHE A 357 3.75 1.82 32.61
CA PHE A 357 3.80 0.44 33.13
C PHE A 357 5.07 -0.27 32.66
N THR A 358 5.42 -1.36 33.35
CA THR A 358 6.57 -2.20 33.02
C THR A 358 6.07 -3.57 32.59
N ILE A 359 6.68 -4.14 31.55
CA ILE A 359 6.49 -5.53 31.13
C ILE A 359 7.84 -6.23 31.24
N VAL A 360 7.82 -7.45 31.77
CA VAL A 360 8.97 -8.36 31.78
C VAL A 360 8.70 -9.44 30.73
N ASP A 361 9.68 -9.69 29.88
CA ASP A 361 9.70 -10.71 28.83
C ASP A 361 9.39 -12.09 29.44
N GLY A 362 8.32 -12.72 28.94
CA GLY A 362 7.76 -13.98 29.42
C GLY A 362 6.84 -13.90 30.64
N GLU A 363 6.50 -12.71 31.13
CA GLU A 363 5.61 -12.53 32.29
C GLU A 363 4.27 -11.84 31.94
N LEU A 364 3.52 -11.40 32.97
CA LEU A 364 2.24 -10.72 32.79
C LEU A 364 2.40 -9.45 31.92
N GLY A 365 1.57 -9.34 30.90
CA GLY A 365 1.63 -8.24 29.93
C GLY A 365 2.47 -8.54 28.69
N ASP A 366 3.13 -9.70 28.64
CA ASP A 366 3.76 -10.25 27.44
C ASP A 366 2.93 -11.43 26.91
N ASP A 367 2.35 -11.24 25.74
CA ASP A 367 1.27 -12.08 25.23
C ASP A 367 1.70 -13.47 24.76
N ASP A 368 2.97 -13.69 24.47
CA ASP A 368 3.46 -15.03 24.11
C ASP A 368 3.92 -15.84 25.33
N LEU A 369 4.04 -15.19 26.50
CA LEU A 369 4.52 -15.73 27.78
C LEU A 369 5.86 -16.49 27.67
N GLN A 370 6.69 -16.15 26.69
CA GLN A 370 7.99 -16.77 26.45
C GLN A 370 9.12 -15.80 26.79
N VAL A 371 10.15 -16.32 27.45
CA VAL A 371 11.41 -15.57 27.64
C VAL A 371 12.23 -15.72 26.36
N ASN A 372 12.02 -14.83 25.38
CA ASN A 372 12.64 -14.92 24.05
C ASN A 372 13.23 -13.58 23.56
N GLY A 373 13.22 -12.53 24.38
CA GLY A 373 13.67 -11.19 24.03
C GLY A 373 12.71 -10.42 23.13
N THR A 374 11.46 -10.87 23.02
CA THR A 374 10.37 -10.25 22.28
C THR A 374 9.18 -10.09 23.18
N ILE A 375 8.78 -8.85 23.42
CA ILE A 375 7.57 -8.54 24.19
C ILE A 375 6.46 -8.20 23.23
N VAL A 376 5.37 -8.96 23.26
CA VAL A 376 4.15 -8.70 22.49
C VAL A 376 3.08 -8.16 23.42
N ASP A 377 2.46 -7.05 23.05
CA ASP A 377 1.40 -6.45 23.87
C ASP A 377 0.34 -5.75 23.02
N GLN A 378 -0.90 -5.94 23.42
CA GLN A 378 -2.03 -5.13 22.98
C GLN A 378 -2.87 -4.65 24.17
N GLY A 379 -2.98 -3.34 24.32
CA GLY A 379 -3.76 -2.76 25.41
C GLY A 379 -3.96 -1.26 25.31
N GLY A 380 -4.78 -0.71 26.18
CA GLY A 380 -5.07 0.72 26.15
C GLY A 380 -5.79 1.22 27.40
N PRO A 381 -5.96 2.55 27.52
CA PRO A 381 -6.63 3.17 28.64
C PRO A 381 -8.13 2.96 28.49
N GLY A 382 -8.72 2.20 29.41
CA GLY A 382 -10.14 1.95 29.50
C GLY A 382 -10.79 2.75 30.63
N VAL A 383 -12.00 3.22 30.38
CA VAL A 383 -12.82 3.98 31.34
C VAL A 383 -14.16 3.29 31.51
N GLY A 384 -14.64 3.20 32.74
CA GLY A 384 -15.83 2.42 33.10
C GLY A 384 -15.45 1.06 33.69
N GLY A 385 -16.43 0.18 33.90
CA GLY A 385 -16.17 -1.15 34.50
C GLY A 385 -16.05 -1.19 36.02
N GLY A 386 -16.37 -0.09 36.72
CA GLY A 386 -16.54 -0.13 38.18
C GLY A 386 -17.61 -1.15 38.55
N SER A 387 -17.30 -2.05 39.49
CA SER A 387 -18.29 -2.90 40.15
C SER A 387 -19.54 -2.06 40.47
N THR A 388 -20.70 -2.53 40.06
CA THR A 388 -22.02 -1.90 40.23
C THR A 388 -22.36 -1.69 41.71
N GLY A 389 -21.77 -0.66 42.31
CA GLY A 389 -21.89 -0.33 43.74
C GLY A 389 -21.96 1.17 44.03
N VAL A 390 -22.08 2.02 43.01
CA VAL A 390 -22.55 3.39 43.20
C VAL A 390 -23.75 3.59 42.29
N ALA A 391 -24.94 3.37 42.84
CA ALA A 391 -26.17 3.83 42.22
C ALA A 391 -26.00 5.33 41.93
N ALA A 392 -26.17 5.73 40.67
CA ALA A 392 -26.36 7.15 40.37
C ALA A 392 -27.43 7.66 41.32
N VAL A 393 -27.10 8.65 42.17
CA VAL A 393 -28.13 9.39 42.91
C VAL A 393 -29.02 9.98 41.83
N PRO A 394 -30.31 9.59 41.72
CA PRO A 394 -31.17 10.16 40.71
C PRO A 394 -31.24 11.66 40.96
N THR A 395 -30.58 12.43 40.09
CA THR A 395 -30.78 13.87 40.07
C THR A 395 -32.23 14.08 39.67
N LEU A 396 -32.98 14.83 40.49
CA LEU A 396 -34.35 15.22 40.19
C LEU A 396 -34.39 15.80 38.77
N SER A 397 -35.38 15.39 37.97
CA SER A 397 -35.58 15.97 36.63
C SER A 397 -35.66 17.49 36.73
N GLU A 398 -35.27 18.22 35.69
CA GLU A 398 -35.39 19.69 35.66
C GLU A 398 -36.81 20.14 36.07
N TRP A 399 -37.83 19.39 35.67
CA TRP A 399 -39.23 19.61 36.07
C TRP A 399 -39.48 19.40 37.56
N ALA A 400 -38.86 18.41 38.19
CA ALA A 400 -38.97 18.18 39.63
C ALA A 400 -38.20 19.23 40.46
N LEU A 401 -37.07 19.73 39.94
CA LEU A 401 -36.35 20.87 40.52
C LEU A 401 -37.16 22.17 40.43
N VAL A 402 -37.77 22.44 39.27
CA VAL A 402 -38.67 23.59 39.09
C VAL A 402 -39.88 23.47 40.01
N LEU A 403 -40.47 22.28 40.16
CA LEU A 403 -41.60 22.04 41.07
C LEU A 403 -41.20 22.33 42.53
N MET A 404 -40.05 21.83 42.99
CA MET A 404 -39.57 22.07 44.35
C MET A 404 -39.24 23.54 44.62
N ALA A 405 -38.61 24.23 43.66
CA ALA A 405 -38.36 25.66 43.76
C ALA A 405 -39.67 26.46 43.84
N SER A 406 -40.68 26.05 43.06
CA SER A 406 -42.02 26.65 43.07
C SER A 406 -42.73 26.46 44.41
N LEU A 407 -42.65 25.25 44.99
CA LEU A 407 -43.26 24.92 46.27
C LEU A 407 -42.62 25.69 47.43
N LEU A 408 -41.30 25.85 47.42
CA LEU A 408 -40.58 26.66 48.41
C LEU A 408 -40.92 28.15 48.28
N ALA A 409 -41.03 28.67 47.05
CA ALA A 409 -41.47 30.04 46.81
C ALA A 409 -42.90 30.29 47.31
N LEU A 410 -43.83 29.35 47.07
CA LEU A 410 -45.21 29.41 47.56
C LEU A 410 -45.28 29.34 49.09
N ALA A 411 -44.47 28.49 49.73
CA ALA A 411 -44.40 28.42 51.19
C ALA A 411 -43.84 29.71 51.81
N ALA A 412 -42.84 30.33 51.18
CA ALA A 412 -42.29 31.61 51.60
C ALA A 412 -43.30 32.76 51.50
N VAL A 413 -44.06 32.82 50.39
CA VAL A 413 -45.12 33.83 50.21
C VAL A 413 -46.27 33.64 51.22
N ARG A 414 -46.60 32.39 51.55
CA ARG A 414 -47.64 32.08 52.55
C ARG A 414 -47.19 32.38 53.98
N GLY A 415 -45.90 32.18 54.30
CA GLY A 415 -45.29 32.57 55.57
C GLY A 415 -45.15 34.09 55.73
N TYR A 416 -44.92 34.82 54.64
CA TYR A 416 -44.83 36.28 54.67
C TYR A 416 -46.18 36.96 54.90
N ARG A 417 -47.28 36.34 54.42
CA ARG A 417 -48.66 36.83 54.62
C ARG A 417 -49.28 36.44 55.96
N GLY A 418 -48.59 35.65 56.77
CA GLY A 418 -49.05 35.16 58.08
C GLY A 418 -48.40 35.85 59.28
N ARG A 419 -47.59 36.89 59.09
CA ARG A 419 -47.05 37.71 60.18
C ARG A 419 -47.94 38.95 60.38
N PRO A 420 -48.61 39.10 61.54
CA PRO A 420 -49.45 40.25 61.84
C PRO A 420 -48.67 41.56 61.98
#